data_AF-A0A3D3VVQ9-F1
#
_entry.id   AF-A0A3D3VVQ9-F1
#
_cell.length_a   1.000
_cell.length_b   1.000
_cell.length_c   1.000
_cell.angle_alpha   90.00
_cell.angle_beta   90.00
_cell.angle_gamma   90.00
#
_symmetry.space_group_name_H-M   'P 1'
#
loop_
_entity.id
_entity.type
_entity.pdbx_description
1 polymer ?
#
loop_
_entity_poly.entity_id
_entity_poly.type
_entity_poly.pdbx_seq_one_letter_code
_entity_poly.pdbx_strand_id
1 'polypeptide(L)'
;MKKTIFAFLALCVFLPASVEAAEYDFYVDKSYSGEESDGSKEMPFKTIAKAIEQALKNDKSGRKIYVKNGEYPESPVLGENVKLIGQNREKTVIKVSSQLQLDGNNLLKSLTVSGGSPGVMVYGKAEIDNCTIKNAGKVGIKTAEKTPKLTVRNSEISKNGKGFYIQKGSEIELINNKVFNNLEEGIDIRENISGIIKGNEIFSNGEPGIEIIVGSADILISGNDIRKNKASGIATQFYTQASKKGNIKLLRNTIVSNGGYGIRCSAPSGGSPSSETYWNDSLDLVDNKIENNKNSAINRACKLIRAVTDEEVKKNQIIESENSKADDEEEERKFLLELEEKRIAEEKENELRAKIKESQDNIEEFRVSILVSRGMIQNLNRTRVFLLGSDSKIRGMEKEAANIRGMIESAGQYAAELKDEEERNPIETYLNEQKSELEALDTWMAAEKNKFSLFGWLFRIFQK
;
A
#
# COMPACT_ATOMS: atom_id res chain seq x y z
N MET A 1 -1.03 -26.22 -79.63
CA MET A 1 0.00 -26.63 -78.66
C MET A 1 0.83 -25.38 -78.32
N LYS A 2 0.63 -24.75 -77.15
CA LYS A 2 1.44 -24.91 -75.90
C LYS A 2 2.92 -24.47 -76.16
N LYS A 3 3.53 -23.45 -75.55
CA LYS A 3 3.34 -22.77 -74.24
C LYS A 3 3.90 -21.34 -74.30
N THR A 4 3.16 -20.39 -73.75
CA THR A 4 3.66 -19.07 -73.35
C THR A 4 4.43 -19.23 -72.04
N ILE A 5 5.72 -18.87 -72.00
CA ILE A 5 6.54 -18.91 -70.79
C ILE A 5 6.37 -17.58 -70.07
N PHE A 6 5.62 -17.60 -68.96
CA PHE A 6 5.59 -16.50 -67.98
C PHE A 6 6.81 -16.66 -67.06
N ALA A 7 7.74 -15.71 -67.11
CA ALA A 7 8.82 -15.62 -66.14
C ALA A 7 8.26 -15.01 -64.85
N PHE A 8 8.07 -15.84 -63.82
CA PHE A 8 7.75 -15.38 -62.46
C PHE A 8 9.06 -14.94 -61.80
N LEU A 9 9.25 -13.63 -61.66
CA LEU A 9 10.33 -13.07 -60.84
C LEU A 9 9.93 -13.24 -59.37
N ALA A 10 10.48 -14.26 -58.70
CA ALA A 10 10.32 -14.44 -57.26
C ALA A 10 11.20 -13.40 -56.53
N LEU A 11 10.61 -12.26 -56.19
CA LEU A 11 11.22 -11.27 -55.30
C LEU A 11 11.31 -11.89 -53.90
N CYS A 12 12.47 -12.44 -53.55
CA CYS A 12 12.77 -12.88 -52.18
C CYS A 12 12.91 -11.65 -51.29
N VAL A 13 11.80 -11.19 -50.73
CA VAL A 13 11.80 -10.24 -49.62
C VAL A 13 12.35 -10.98 -48.40
N PHE A 14 13.62 -10.75 -48.08
CA PHE A 14 14.16 -11.06 -46.76
C PHE A 14 13.45 -10.15 -45.76
N LEU A 15 12.34 -10.63 -45.18
CA LEU A 15 11.82 -10.08 -43.94
C LEU A 15 12.90 -10.31 -42.88
N PRO A 16 13.37 -9.27 -42.16
CA PRO A 16 14.18 -9.52 -40.98
C PRO A 16 13.33 -10.38 -40.07
N ALA A 17 13.81 -11.59 -39.76
CA ALA A 17 13.24 -12.36 -38.68
C ALA A 17 13.37 -11.47 -37.43
N SER A 18 12.25 -10.89 -37.01
CA SER A 18 12.12 -10.32 -35.69
C SER A 18 12.37 -11.46 -34.73
N VAL A 19 13.62 -11.56 -34.27
CA VAL A 19 13.97 -12.41 -33.14
C VAL A 19 13.16 -11.88 -31.98
N GLU A 20 12.10 -12.59 -31.65
CA GLU A 20 11.35 -12.36 -30.43
C GLU A 20 12.37 -12.57 -29.29
N ALA A 21 12.82 -11.46 -28.70
CA ALA A 21 13.85 -11.50 -27.68
C ALA A 21 13.34 -12.37 -26.55
N ALA A 22 14.00 -13.52 -26.34
CA ALA A 22 13.69 -14.41 -25.24
C ALA A 22 13.67 -13.58 -23.95
N GLU A 23 12.62 -13.76 -23.16
CA GLU A 23 12.36 -13.00 -21.95
C GLU A 23 13.27 -13.53 -20.82
N TYR A 24 14.54 -13.13 -20.82
CA TYR A 24 15.53 -13.60 -19.84
C TYR A 24 15.61 -12.68 -18.61
N ASP A 25 15.82 -13.31 -17.46
CA ASP A 25 16.23 -12.65 -16.21
C ASP A 25 17.62 -12.00 -16.39
N PHE A 26 17.90 -10.94 -15.61
CA PHE A 26 19.19 -10.25 -15.67
C PHE A 26 20.17 -10.75 -14.62
N TYR A 27 21.45 -10.70 -14.95
CA TYR A 27 22.54 -11.08 -14.06
C TYR A 27 23.47 -9.90 -13.82
N VAL A 28 23.92 -9.76 -12.58
CA VAL A 28 24.86 -8.73 -12.15
C VAL A 28 26.11 -9.37 -11.56
N ASP A 29 27.26 -9.08 -12.14
CA ASP A 29 28.58 -9.50 -11.65
C ASP A 29 29.58 -8.37 -11.81
N LYS A 30 29.97 -7.74 -10.69
CA LYS A 30 30.94 -6.64 -10.69
C LYS A 30 32.34 -7.07 -11.15
N SER A 31 32.65 -8.37 -11.13
CA SER A 31 33.94 -8.91 -11.53
C SER A 31 34.02 -9.22 -13.02
N TYR A 32 32.90 -9.12 -13.75
CA TYR A 32 32.86 -9.36 -15.17
C TYR A 32 33.80 -8.43 -15.93
N SER A 33 34.73 -9.03 -16.66
CA SER A 33 35.82 -8.33 -17.36
C SER A 33 35.51 -8.04 -18.83
N GLY A 34 34.39 -8.53 -19.36
CA GLY A 34 34.02 -8.26 -20.76
C GLY A 34 33.74 -6.78 -21.00
N GLU A 35 33.97 -6.36 -22.25
CA GLU A 35 33.72 -4.99 -22.69
C GLU A 35 32.22 -4.75 -22.92
N GLU A 36 31.55 -5.72 -23.54
CA GLU A 36 30.11 -5.68 -23.79
C GLU A 36 29.32 -6.42 -22.70
N SER A 37 28.13 -5.92 -22.42
CA SER A 37 27.21 -6.48 -21.42
C SER A 37 25.78 -6.30 -21.89
N ASP A 38 25.05 -7.40 -22.02
CA ASP A 38 23.63 -7.44 -22.34
C ASP A 38 22.76 -7.86 -21.14
N GLY A 39 23.40 -8.21 -20.03
CA GLY A 39 22.74 -8.65 -18.80
C GLY A 39 22.37 -10.12 -18.78
N SER A 40 22.75 -10.89 -19.81
CA SER A 40 22.68 -12.35 -19.81
C SER A 40 23.60 -12.96 -18.75
N LYS A 41 23.50 -14.27 -18.54
CA LYS A 41 24.37 -14.98 -17.60
C LYS A 41 25.82 -15.00 -18.08
N GLU A 42 26.03 -15.00 -19.40
CA GLU A 42 27.32 -15.02 -20.09
C GLU A 42 27.97 -13.64 -20.12
N MET A 43 27.16 -12.57 -20.30
CA MET A 43 27.62 -11.18 -20.36
C MET A 43 26.87 -10.29 -19.35
N PRO A 44 27.00 -10.56 -18.03
CA PRO A 44 26.22 -9.91 -16.99
C PRO A 44 26.53 -8.41 -16.87
N PHE A 45 25.59 -7.65 -16.32
CA PHE A 45 25.82 -6.25 -15.98
C PHE A 45 26.83 -6.12 -14.84
N LYS A 46 27.66 -5.07 -14.88
CA LYS A 46 28.64 -4.81 -13.80
C LYS A 46 28.02 -4.14 -12.58
N THR A 47 26.88 -3.48 -12.74
CA THR A 47 26.19 -2.71 -11.68
C THR A 47 24.73 -3.11 -11.55
N ILE A 48 24.20 -2.96 -10.35
CA ILE A 48 22.79 -3.23 -10.05
C ILE A 48 21.91 -2.19 -10.74
N ALA A 49 22.32 -0.92 -10.72
CA ALA A 49 21.57 0.17 -11.35
C ALA A 49 21.35 -0.07 -12.85
N LYS A 50 22.35 -0.61 -13.57
CA LYS A 50 22.21 -0.88 -15.01
C LYS A 50 21.21 -1.99 -15.31
N ALA A 51 21.22 -3.04 -14.48
CA ALA A 51 20.26 -4.12 -14.59
C ALA A 51 18.82 -3.63 -14.33
N ILE A 52 18.64 -2.75 -13.34
CA ILE A 52 17.34 -2.15 -13.05
C ILE A 52 16.89 -1.24 -14.21
N GLU A 53 17.76 -0.36 -14.72
CA GLU A 53 17.46 0.49 -15.88
C GLU A 53 16.94 -0.35 -17.06
N GLN A 54 17.58 -1.49 -17.32
CA GLN A 54 17.17 -2.38 -18.40
C GLN A 54 15.88 -3.17 -18.09
N ALA A 55 15.66 -3.54 -16.83
CA ALA A 55 14.42 -4.17 -16.38
C ALA A 55 13.21 -3.26 -16.54
N LEU A 56 13.37 -1.95 -16.35
CA LEU A 56 12.29 -0.97 -16.43
C LEU A 56 11.95 -0.51 -17.86
N LYS A 57 12.83 -0.73 -18.85
CA LYS A 57 12.57 -0.34 -20.26
C LYS A 57 11.52 -1.20 -20.97
N ASN A 58 11.22 -2.38 -20.47
CA ASN A 58 10.29 -3.31 -21.09
C ASN A 58 9.04 -3.41 -20.22
N ASP A 59 7.86 -3.31 -20.84
CA ASP A 59 6.52 -3.28 -20.23
C ASP A 59 6.10 -4.62 -19.57
N LYS A 60 7.07 -5.39 -19.07
CA LYS A 60 6.90 -6.67 -18.36
C LYS A 60 7.61 -6.56 -17.03
N SER A 61 7.05 -5.68 -16.21
CA SER A 61 7.49 -5.40 -14.86
C SER A 61 7.25 -6.67 -14.01
N GLY A 62 8.33 -7.31 -13.57
CA GLY A 62 8.32 -8.64 -12.95
C GLY A 62 9.63 -9.42 -13.03
N ARG A 63 10.62 -8.91 -13.76
CA ARG A 63 11.91 -9.56 -14.03
C ARG A 63 12.75 -9.74 -12.77
N LYS A 64 13.45 -10.86 -12.70
CA LYS A 64 14.41 -11.13 -11.64
C LYS A 64 15.79 -10.61 -12.06
N ILE A 65 16.47 -10.02 -11.09
CA ILE A 65 17.85 -9.58 -11.20
C ILE A 65 18.66 -10.42 -10.20
N TYR A 66 19.50 -11.30 -10.72
CA TYR A 66 20.38 -12.16 -9.95
C TYR A 66 21.74 -11.49 -9.73
N VAL A 67 22.07 -11.20 -8.49
CA VAL A 67 23.29 -10.47 -8.12
C VAL A 67 24.31 -11.44 -7.53
N LYS A 68 25.48 -11.55 -8.17
CA LYS A 68 26.60 -12.35 -7.68
C LYS A 68 27.12 -11.85 -6.33
N ASN A 69 27.91 -12.67 -5.68
CA ASN A 69 28.65 -12.27 -4.50
C ASN A 69 29.57 -11.10 -4.82
N GLY A 70 29.59 -10.12 -3.95
CA GLY A 70 30.32 -8.88 -4.17
C GLY A 70 29.75 -7.77 -3.32
N GLU A 71 30.56 -6.72 -3.21
CA GLU A 71 30.15 -5.47 -2.58
C GLU A 71 29.87 -4.43 -3.66
N TYR A 72 28.64 -3.92 -3.66
CA TYR A 72 28.08 -3.00 -4.65
C TYR A 72 27.78 -1.66 -3.99
N PRO A 73 28.68 -0.66 -4.10
CA PRO A 73 28.48 0.67 -3.51
C PRO A 73 27.54 1.50 -4.37
N GLU A 74 26.25 1.21 -4.27
CA GLU A 74 25.18 1.79 -5.08
C GLU A 74 23.95 2.05 -4.19
N SER A 75 23.14 3.07 -4.51
CA SER A 75 21.86 3.35 -3.84
C SER A 75 20.71 3.32 -4.86
N PRO A 76 20.36 2.13 -5.40
CA PRO A 76 19.42 2.05 -6.51
C PRO A 76 17.95 2.27 -6.08
N VAL A 77 17.13 2.64 -7.05
CA VAL A 77 15.67 2.73 -6.95
C VAL A 77 15.10 1.60 -7.79
N LEU A 78 14.34 0.67 -7.20
CA LEU A 78 13.90 -0.53 -7.90
C LEU A 78 12.76 -0.27 -8.89
N GLY A 79 11.94 0.77 -8.70
CA GLY A 79 10.75 0.97 -9.53
C GLY A 79 9.72 -0.16 -9.38
N GLU A 80 8.78 -0.25 -10.31
CA GLU A 80 7.68 -1.23 -10.25
C GLU A 80 8.09 -2.67 -10.59
N ASN A 81 7.58 -3.63 -9.82
CA ASN A 81 7.71 -5.08 -10.02
C ASN A 81 9.14 -5.65 -10.18
N VAL A 82 10.19 -4.94 -9.75
CA VAL A 82 11.57 -5.46 -9.79
C VAL A 82 11.87 -6.40 -8.63
N LYS A 83 12.48 -7.55 -8.93
CA LYS A 83 12.87 -8.58 -7.96
C LYS A 83 14.39 -8.73 -7.93
N LEU A 84 15.03 -8.38 -6.80
CA LEU A 84 16.47 -8.43 -6.61
C LEU A 84 16.86 -9.61 -5.73
N ILE A 85 17.64 -10.54 -6.29
CA ILE A 85 17.98 -11.81 -5.66
C ILE A 85 19.50 -11.94 -5.57
N GLY A 86 20.04 -11.88 -4.36
CA GLY A 86 21.46 -12.13 -4.12
C GLY A 86 21.81 -13.61 -4.18
N GLN A 87 23.05 -13.89 -4.57
CA GLN A 87 23.61 -15.23 -4.60
C GLN A 87 23.76 -15.81 -3.18
N ASN A 88 24.10 -14.97 -2.20
CA ASN A 88 24.23 -15.35 -0.81
C ASN A 88 24.02 -14.13 0.11
N ARG A 89 23.23 -14.32 1.16
CA ARG A 89 22.85 -13.25 2.11
C ARG A 89 24.06 -12.55 2.73
N GLU A 90 25.12 -13.29 3.10
CA GLU A 90 26.30 -12.71 3.75
C GLU A 90 27.29 -12.05 2.76
N LYS A 91 27.31 -12.48 1.49
CA LYS A 91 28.36 -12.13 0.52
C LYS A 91 27.89 -11.21 -0.61
N THR A 92 26.59 -11.14 -0.89
CA THR A 92 26.01 -10.15 -1.79
C THR A 92 25.61 -8.93 -0.97
N VAL A 93 26.44 -7.89 -0.99
CA VAL A 93 26.28 -6.70 -0.13
C VAL A 93 26.04 -5.47 -1.00
N ILE A 94 24.87 -4.85 -0.82
CA ILE A 94 24.57 -3.52 -1.37
C ILE A 94 24.95 -2.49 -0.30
N LYS A 95 25.98 -1.70 -0.56
CA LYS A 95 26.40 -0.60 0.32
C LYS A 95 25.72 0.68 -0.14
N VAL A 96 24.67 1.05 0.59
CA VAL A 96 23.89 2.25 0.29
C VAL A 96 24.47 3.44 1.05
N SER A 97 24.63 4.57 0.35
CA SER A 97 25.04 5.84 0.95
C SER A 97 23.85 6.70 1.37
N SER A 98 22.72 6.58 0.65
CA SER A 98 21.44 7.22 0.98
C SER A 98 20.41 6.22 1.47
N GLN A 99 19.82 5.43 0.56
CA GLN A 99 18.83 4.39 0.83
C GLN A 99 18.71 3.43 -0.36
N LEU A 100 18.27 2.20 -0.12
CA LEU A 100 17.68 1.34 -1.14
C LEU A 100 16.18 1.63 -1.22
N GLN A 101 15.68 2.05 -2.38
CA GLN A 101 14.29 2.49 -2.53
C GLN A 101 13.44 1.44 -3.26
N LEU A 102 12.31 1.07 -2.65
CA LEU A 102 11.32 0.11 -3.15
C LEU A 102 10.02 0.85 -3.49
N ASP A 103 9.82 1.20 -4.76
CA ASP A 103 8.70 2.04 -5.19
C ASP A 103 7.41 1.28 -5.47
N GLY A 104 7.51 -0.01 -5.76
CA GLY A 104 6.41 -0.81 -6.27
C GLY A 104 6.38 -2.19 -5.64
N ASN A 105 5.80 -3.15 -6.37
CA ASN A 105 5.72 -4.57 -5.98
C ASN A 105 7.10 -5.27 -6.03
N ASN A 106 7.96 -5.02 -5.06
CA ASN A 106 9.36 -5.43 -5.09
C ASN A 106 9.65 -6.69 -4.25
N LEU A 107 10.67 -7.44 -4.65
CA LEU A 107 11.26 -8.53 -3.84
C LEU A 107 12.74 -8.25 -3.60
N LEU A 108 13.17 -8.31 -2.35
CA LEU A 108 14.57 -8.45 -1.96
C LEU A 108 14.79 -9.84 -1.36
N LYS A 109 15.73 -10.60 -1.90
CA LYS A 109 16.00 -11.95 -1.41
C LYS A 109 17.47 -12.27 -1.30
N SER A 110 17.88 -12.92 -0.20
CA SER A 110 19.22 -13.52 -0.05
C SER A 110 20.39 -12.54 -0.27
N LEU A 111 20.26 -11.32 0.26
CA LEU A 111 21.28 -10.27 0.16
C LEU A 111 21.40 -9.45 1.45
N THR A 112 22.47 -8.67 1.57
CA THR A 112 22.67 -7.68 2.64
C THR A 112 22.49 -6.27 2.09
N VAL A 113 21.74 -5.43 2.78
CA VAL A 113 21.78 -3.96 2.64
C VAL A 113 22.53 -3.38 3.83
N SER A 114 23.58 -2.60 3.57
CA SER A 114 24.40 -2.00 4.63
C SER A 114 24.56 -0.50 4.42
N GLY A 115 24.37 0.29 5.48
CA GLY A 115 24.49 1.74 5.44
C GLY A 115 23.15 2.45 5.22
N GLY A 116 23.20 3.71 4.77
CA GLY A 116 22.03 4.53 4.48
C GLY A 116 21.35 5.15 5.71
N SER A 117 20.33 5.97 5.47
CA SER A 117 19.50 6.60 6.50
C SER A 117 18.18 7.11 5.90
N PRO A 118 17.15 6.26 5.70
CA PRO A 118 17.07 4.85 6.12
C PRO A 118 17.91 3.91 5.24
N GLY A 119 18.17 2.69 5.71
CA GLY A 119 18.83 1.66 4.90
C GLY A 119 17.95 1.21 3.73
N VAL A 120 16.68 0.91 4.01
CA VAL A 120 15.64 0.59 3.03
C VAL A 120 14.44 1.52 3.23
N MET A 121 13.99 2.15 2.14
CA MET A 121 12.77 2.97 2.10
C MET A 121 11.73 2.29 1.21
N VAL A 122 10.53 2.07 1.75
CA VAL A 122 9.44 1.33 1.09
C VAL A 122 8.29 2.29 0.81
N TYR A 123 7.93 2.46 -0.47
CA TYR A 123 6.76 3.23 -0.90
C TYR A 123 5.62 2.34 -1.41
N GLY A 124 5.95 1.20 -2.02
CA GLY A 124 4.99 0.25 -2.59
C GLY A 124 4.84 -1.06 -1.79
N LYS A 125 4.34 -2.12 -2.43
CA LYS A 125 4.26 -3.47 -1.85
C LYS A 125 5.65 -4.12 -1.84
N ALA A 126 6.21 -4.48 -0.69
CA ALA A 126 7.54 -5.08 -0.65
C ALA A 126 7.58 -6.42 0.08
N GLU A 127 8.28 -7.39 -0.50
CA GLU A 127 8.71 -8.63 0.17
C GLU A 127 10.23 -8.61 0.38
N ILE A 128 10.66 -8.84 1.62
CA ILE A 128 12.06 -8.95 2.00
C ILE A 128 12.26 -10.31 2.68
N ASP A 129 12.93 -11.24 2.01
CA ASP A 129 13.08 -12.63 2.47
C ASP A 129 14.55 -13.04 2.56
N ASN A 130 14.94 -13.61 3.71
CA ASN A 130 16.31 -14.06 3.94
C ASN A 130 17.36 -12.96 3.68
N CYS A 131 17.12 -11.74 4.17
CA CYS A 131 18.01 -10.60 4.00
C CYS A 131 18.65 -10.17 5.32
N THR A 132 19.73 -9.39 5.22
CA THR A 132 20.32 -8.70 6.38
C THR A 132 20.31 -7.19 6.13
N ILE A 133 19.66 -6.42 7.00
CA ILE A 133 19.63 -4.95 6.95
C ILE A 133 20.37 -4.39 8.15
N LYS A 134 21.51 -3.74 7.91
CA LYS A 134 22.41 -3.32 9.01
C LYS A 134 23.13 -2.01 8.80
N ASN A 135 23.62 -1.45 9.91
CA ASN A 135 24.47 -0.27 9.93
C ASN A 135 23.83 0.99 9.30
N ALA A 136 22.49 1.07 9.25
CA ALA A 136 21.79 2.27 8.83
C ALA A 136 21.84 3.33 9.94
N GLY A 137 22.14 4.58 9.58
CA GLY A 137 22.39 5.66 10.55
C GLY A 137 21.17 6.06 11.37
N LYS A 138 19.94 5.86 10.86
CA LYS A 138 18.69 6.17 11.57
C LYS A 138 17.70 5.02 11.65
N VAL A 139 17.34 4.42 10.52
CA VAL A 139 16.34 3.34 10.49
C VAL A 139 16.82 2.26 9.53
N GLY A 140 16.72 0.99 9.92
CA GLY A 140 16.99 -0.14 9.02
C GLY A 140 15.99 -0.19 7.87
N ILE A 141 14.71 -0.42 8.18
CA ILE A 141 13.61 -0.44 7.21
C ILE A 141 12.55 0.60 7.60
N LYS A 142 12.24 1.52 6.69
CA LYS A 142 11.20 2.55 6.87
C LYS A 142 10.14 2.43 5.79
N THR A 143 8.87 2.48 6.16
CA THR A 143 7.76 2.60 5.21
C THR A 143 7.41 4.06 4.95
N ALA A 144 6.79 4.36 3.81
CA ALA A 144 6.02 5.57 3.61
C ALA A 144 4.66 5.44 4.31
N GLU A 145 3.98 6.56 4.55
CA GLU A 145 2.60 6.50 5.04
C GLU A 145 1.71 5.74 4.06
N LYS A 146 0.74 4.98 4.58
CA LYS A 146 -0.21 4.19 3.79
C LYS A 146 0.48 3.18 2.85
N THR A 147 1.62 2.63 3.27
CA THR A 147 2.31 1.61 2.48
C THR A 147 1.40 0.38 2.35
N PRO A 148 1.05 -0.06 1.12
CA PRO A 148 0.00 -1.05 0.96
C PRO A 148 0.29 -2.39 1.62
N LYS A 149 1.55 -2.86 1.61
CA LYS A 149 1.98 -4.06 2.34
C LYS A 149 3.50 -4.15 2.42
N LEU A 150 4.05 -4.27 3.63
CA LEU A 150 5.44 -4.66 3.85
C LEU A 150 5.50 -6.05 4.47
N THR A 151 6.12 -6.99 3.78
CA THR A 151 6.34 -8.35 4.25
C THR A 151 7.83 -8.59 4.45
N VAL A 152 8.25 -8.96 5.66
CA VAL A 152 9.64 -9.28 5.99
C VAL A 152 9.71 -10.64 6.66
N ARG A 153 10.49 -11.55 6.08
CA ARG A 153 10.61 -12.94 6.54
C ARG A 153 12.06 -13.39 6.66
N ASN A 154 12.33 -14.24 7.64
CA ASN A 154 13.60 -14.95 7.80
C ASN A 154 14.84 -14.04 7.77
N SER A 155 14.68 -12.78 8.17
CA SER A 155 15.67 -11.72 7.96
C SER A 155 16.28 -11.23 9.26
N GLU A 156 17.45 -10.61 9.17
CA GLU A 156 18.17 -10.03 10.30
C GLU A 156 18.23 -8.50 10.18
N ILE A 157 17.69 -7.79 11.16
CA ILE A 157 17.64 -6.33 11.21
C ILE A 157 18.42 -5.89 12.44
N SER A 158 19.64 -5.38 12.25
CA SER A 158 20.54 -5.11 13.37
C SER A 158 21.49 -3.95 13.19
N LYS A 159 21.96 -3.38 14.31
CA LYS A 159 22.96 -2.29 14.33
C LYS A 159 22.52 -1.05 13.54
N ASN A 160 21.21 -0.79 13.50
CA ASN A 160 20.64 0.43 12.95
C ASN A 160 20.30 1.41 14.10
N GLY A 161 19.81 2.61 13.80
CA GLY A 161 19.13 3.44 14.81
C GLY A 161 17.89 2.71 15.35
N LYS A 162 16.78 2.77 14.62
CA LYS A 162 15.62 1.88 14.75
C LYS A 162 15.76 0.66 13.85
N GLY A 163 15.26 -0.49 14.26
CA GLY A 163 15.19 -1.65 13.36
C GLY A 163 14.18 -1.41 12.23
N PHE A 164 12.92 -1.22 12.62
CA PHE A 164 11.81 -0.86 11.75
C PHE A 164 11.19 0.46 12.18
N TYR A 165 10.74 1.26 11.21
CA TYR A 165 9.87 2.40 11.44
C TYR A 165 8.67 2.37 10.48
N ILE A 166 7.54 1.89 11.00
CA ILE A 166 6.32 1.67 10.24
C ILE A 166 5.43 2.91 10.36
N GLN A 167 5.25 3.60 9.23
CA GLN A 167 4.46 4.83 9.13
C GLN A 167 2.96 4.56 9.06
N LYS A 168 2.18 5.54 9.51
CA LYS A 168 0.72 5.44 9.71
C LYS A 168 0.00 4.86 8.49
N GLY A 169 -1.02 4.05 8.70
CA GLY A 169 -1.83 3.48 7.62
C GLY A 169 -1.20 2.31 6.85
N SER A 170 -0.04 1.81 7.25
CA SER A 170 0.63 0.69 6.56
C SER A 170 0.11 -0.68 7.00
N GLU A 171 0.11 -1.65 6.09
CA GLU A 171 -0.07 -3.08 6.40
C GLU A 171 1.29 -3.79 6.53
N ILE A 172 1.46 -4.64 7.54
CA ILE A 172 2.73 -5.35 7.78
C ILE A 172 2.58 -6.87 8.01
N GLU A 173 3.58 -7.63 7.57
CA GLU A 173 3.81 -9.01 7.99
C GLU A 173 5.29 -9.19 8.35
N LEU A 174 5.59 -9.22 9.65
CA LEU A 174 6.94 -9.42 10.16
C LEU A 174 7.03 -10.82 10.76
N ILE A 175 7.65 -11.77 10.05
CA ILE A 175 7.59 -13.20 10.39
C ILE A 175 8.99 -13.83 10.51
N ASN A 176 9.28 -14.51 11.61
CA ASN A 176 10.52 -15.27 11.80
C ASN A 176 11.81 -14.46 11.60
N ASN A 177 11.79 -13.18 11.97
CA ASN A 177 12.96 -12.30 11.86
C ASN A 177 13.72 -12.22 13.17
N LYS A 178 14.98 -11.80 13.07
CA LYS A 178 15.80 -11.39 14.22
C LYS A 178 15.98 -9.88 14.19
N VAL A 179 15.51 -9.19 15.22
CA VAL A 179 15.58 -7.73 15.34
C VAL A 179 16.36 -7.36 16.59
N PHE A 180 17.62 -6.96 16.41
CA PHE A 180 18.53 -6.90 17.56
C PHE A 180 19.66 -5.88 17.45
N ASN A 181 20.16 -5.44 18.61
CA ASN A 181 21.26 -4.48 18.72
C ASN A 181 21.03 -3.20 17.90
N ASN A 182 19.77 -2.77 17.72
CA ASN A 182 19.47 -1.44 17.21
C ASN A 182 19.62 -0.42 18.36
N LEU A 183 20.05 0.80 18.04
CA LEU A 183 20.39 1.83 19.03
C LEU A 183 19.16 2.35 19.79
N GLU A 184 18.01 2.34 19.14
CA GLU A 184 16.71 2.79 19.64
C GLU A 184 15.76 1.57 19.70
N GLU A 185 14.54 1.68 19.19
CA GLU A 185 13.52 0.63 19.20
C GLU A 185 13.84 -0.49 18.19
N GLY A 186 13.43 -1.72 18.54
CA GLY A 186 13.46 -2.81 17.57
C GLY A 186 12.46 -2.56 16.44
N ILE A 187 11.19 -2.35 16.79
CA ILE A 187 10.09 -2.10 15.87
C ILE A 187 9.26 -0.92 16.40
N ASP A 188 9.27 0.22 15.69
CA ASP A 188 8.46 1.41 15.99
C ASP A 188 7.27 1.49 15.01
N ILE A 189 6.05 1.50 15.56
CA ILE A 189 4.79 1.40 14.83
C ILE A 189 3.90 2.62 15.14
N ARG A 190 3.56 3.36 14.09
CA ARG A 190 2.62 4.49 14.15
C ARG A 190 1.16 4.03 14.23
N GLU A 191 0.24 4.98 14.26
CA GLU A 191 -1.20 4.74 14.32
C GLU A 191 -1.78 4.16 13.02
N ASN A 192 -2.97 3.58 13.11
CA ASN A 192 -3.75 3.03 12.00
C ASN A 192 -2.98 1.95 11.21
N ILE A 193 -2.28 1.07 11.91
CA ILE A 193 -1.51 -0.04 11.30
C ILE A 193 -2.32 -1.31 11.39
N SER A 194 -2.26 -2.13 10.35
CA SER A 194 -2.83 -3.47 10.32
C SER A 194 -1.74 -4.52 10.09
N GLY A 195 -1.92 -5.74 10.61
CA GLY A 195 -1.07 -6.86 10.20
C GLY A 195 -0.60 -7.79 11.32
N ILE A 196 0.55 -8.42 11.09
CA ILE A 196 1.05 -9.54 11.90
C ILE A 196 2.52 -9.35 12.25
N ILE A 197 2.87 -9.62 13.51
CA ILE A 197 4.23 -9.78 14.01
C ILE A 197 4.33 -11.16 14.63
N LYS A 198 4.93 -12.13 13.94
CA LYS A 198 4.89 -13.55 14.33
C LYS A 198 6.26 -14.22 14.40
N GLY A 199 6.51 -14.96 15.48
CA GLY A 199 7.67 -15.86 15.56
C GLY A 199 9.03 -15.16 15.52
N ASN A 200 9.09 -13.85 15.80
CA ASN A 200 10.33 -13.08 15.74
C ASN A 200 11.12 -13.19 17.04
N GLU A 201 12.44 -13.09 16.94
CA GLU A 201 13.34 -12.84 18.07
C GLU A 201 13.69 -11.36 18.12
N ILE A 202 13.23 -10.64 19.15
CA ILE A 202 13.39 -9.18 19.27
C ILE A 202 14.15 -8.85 20.56
N PHE A 203 15.43 -8.48 20.44
CA PHE A 203 16.29 -8.44 21.61
C PHE A 203 17.45 -7.47 21.60
N SER A 204 17.88 -7.06 22.80
CA SER A 204 19.07 -6.20 22.97
C SER A 204 19.01 -4.88 22.19
N ASN A 205 17.80 -4.39 21.90
CA ASN A 205 17.60 -3.05 21.35
C ASN A 205 17.72 -2.00 22.47
N GLY A 206 18.09 -0.78 22.10
CA GLY A 206 18.41 0.29 23.03
C GLY A 206 17.20 0.95 23.70
N GLU A 207 16.00 0.73 23.16
CA GLU A 207 14.71 1.19 23.70
C GLU A 207 13.73 0.00 23.78
N PRO A 208 12.38 0.12 23.65
CA PRO A 208 11.53 -1.06 23.62
C PRO A 208 11.84 -2.03 22.48
N GLY A 209 11.49 -3.31 22.68
CA GLY A 209 11.52 -4.28 21.60
C GLY A 209 10.52 -3.93 20.51
N ILE A 210 9.27 -3.68 20.92
CA ILE A 210 8.18 -3.20 20.06
C ILE A 210 7.56 -1.96 20.71
N GLU A 211 7.38 -0.89 19.94
CA GLU A 211 6.64 0.31 20.33
C GLU A 211 5.49 0.56 19.37
N ILE A 212 4.29 0.83 19.90
CA ILE A 212 3.05 0.94 19.12
C ILE A 212 2.24 2.14 19.59
N ILE A 213 1.84 3.02 18.68
CA ILE A 213 0.76 3.97 18.90
C ILE A 213 -0.58 3.25 18.67
N VAL A 214 -1.40 3.14 19.71
CA VAL A 214 -2.62 2.29 19.69
C VAL A 214 -3.68 2.77 18.69
N GLY A 215 -3.74 4.07 18.39
CA GLY A 215 -4.79 4.70 17.58
C GLY A 215 -5.23 3.90 16.36
N SER A 216 -6.36 3.20 16.43
CA SER A 216 -6.88 2.33 15.36
C SER A 216 -5.92 1.21 14.88
N ALA A 217 -4.93 0.79 15.67
CA ALA A 217 -4.04 -0.31 15.29
C ALA A 217 -4.80 -1.65 15.37
N ASP A 218 -4.71 -2.50 14.34
CA ASP A 218 -5.33 -3.83 14.25
C ASP A 218 -4.26 -4.89 13.97
N ILE A 219 -3.59 -5.36 15.03
CA ILE A 219 -2.34 -6.14 14.91
C ILE A 219 -2.38 -7.41 15.76
N LEU A 220 -1.99 -8.53 15.15
CA LEU A 220 -1.65 -9.76 15.88
C LEU A 220 -0.14 -9.82 16.15
N ILE A 221 0.22 -9.87 17.43
CA ILE A 221 1.58 -10.10 17.90
C ILE A 221 1.60 -11.50 18.50
N SER A 222 2.18 -12.49 17.80
CA SER A 222 2.08 -13.88 18.22
C SER A 222 3.40 -14.66 18.23
N GLY A 223 3.63 -15.45 19.28
CA GLY A 223 4.74 -16.40 19.33
C GLY A 223 6.14 -15.75 19.27
N ASN A 224 6.28 -14.47 19.63
CA ASN A 224 7.56 -13.77 19.58
C ASN A 224 8.37 -13.98 20.87
N ASP A 225 9.70 -14.02 20.75
CA ASP A 225 10.64 -13.98 21.87
C ASP A 225 11.21 -12.56 22.02
N ILE A 226 10.69 -11.80 22.98
CA ILE A 226 10.99 -10.38 23.21
C ILE A 226 11.75 -10.22 24.53
N ARG A 227 13.07 -10.02 24.44
CA ARG A 227 13.93 -10.10 25.62
C ARG A 227 15.12 -9.16 25.63
N LYS A 228 15.59 -8.81 26.84
CA LYS A 228 16.84 -8.06 27.04
C LYS A 228 16.89 -6.71 26.29
N ASN A 229 15.74 -6.15 25.91
CA ASN A 229 15.67 -4.78 25.40
C ASN A 229 15.88 -3.82 26.58
N LYS A 230 16.53 -2.67 26.37
CA LYS A 230 16.93 -1.78 27.49
C LYS A 230 15.75 -1.09 28.16
N ALA A 231 14.63 -0.91 27.45
CA ALA A 231 13.38 -0.41 28.02
C ALA A 231 12.36 -1.54 28.18
N SER A 232 11.10 -1.36 27.76
CA SER A 232 10.06 -2.39 27.91
C SER A 232 10.15 -3.46 26.82
N GLY A 233 9.53 -4.62 27.02
CA GLY A 233 9.35 -5.58 25.93
C GLY A 233 8.48 -5.00 24.82
N ILE A 234 7.25 -4.65 25.19
CA ILE A 234 6.28 -3.96 24.34
C ILE A 234 5.85 -2.65 25.03
N ALA A 235 5.89 -1.54 24.31
CA ALA A 235 5.37 -0.26 24.75
C ALA A 235 4.17 0.15 23.88
N THR A 236 3.04 0.45 24.50
CA THR A 236 1.82 0.92 23.85
C THR A 236 1.57 2.37 24.26
N GLN A 237 1.36 3.23 23.28
CA GLN A 237 1.32 4.68 23.45
C GLN A 237 -0.02 5.27 23.02
N PHE A 238 -0.48 6.23 23.81
CA PHE A 238 -1.67 7.03 23.56
C PHE A 238 -1.27 8.45 23.16
N TYR A 239 -1.96 8.98 22.16
CA TYR A 239 -1.86 10.34 21.69
C TYR A 239 -3.26 10.89 21.44
N THR A 240 -3.51 12.14 21.81
CA THR A 240 -4.85 12.76 21.67
C THR A 240 -5.32 12.83 20.21
N GLN A 241 -4.41 13.05 19.27
CA GLN A 241 -4.68 13.04 17.83
C GLN A 241 -4.93 11.63 17.26
N ALA A 242 -4.55 10.57 17.99
CA ALA A 242 -4.72 9.17 17.61
C ALA A 242 -5.51 8.42 18.69
N SER A 243 -6.63 9.01 19.12
CA SER A 243 -7.36 8.63 20.34
C SER A 243 -8.33 7.46 20.17
N LYS A 244 -8.50 6.93 18.95
CA LYS A 244 -9.32 5.74 18.69
C LYS A 244 -8.71 4.51 19.38
N LYS A 245 -9.56 3.58 19.80
CA LYS A 245 -9.11 2.28 20.35
C LYS A 245 -8.43 1.46 19.26
N GLY A 246 -7.54 0.57 19.66
CA GLY A 246 -6.98 -0.46 18.79
C GLY A 246 -7.73 -1.79 18.94
N ASN A 247 -7.28 -2.78 18.18
CA ASN A 247 -7.57 -4.20 18.28
C ASN A 247 -6.23 -4.94 18.22
N ILE A 248 -5.46 -4.90 19.30
CA ILE A 248 -4.12 -5.47 19.36
C ILE A 248 -4.17 -6.76 20.17
N LYS A 249 -3.98 -7.89 19.49
CA LYS A 249 -3.96 -9.20 20.12
C LYS A 249 -2.53 -9.66 20.36
N LEU A 250 -2.21 -9.94 21.61
CA LEU A 250 -0.94 -10.50 22.05
C LEU A 250 -1.19 -11.96 22.38
N LEU A 251 -0.68 -12.87 21.56
CA LEU A 251 -0.94 -14.30 21.68
C LEU A 251 0.36 -15.08 21.86
N ARG A 252 0.58 -15.70 23.02
CA ARG A 252 1.68 -16.65 23.26
C ARG A 252 3.08 -16.08 23.02
N ASN A 253 3.30 -14.82 23.37
CA ASN A 253 4.62 -14.22 23.34
C ASN A 253 5.40 -14.53 24.62
N THR A 254 6.71 -14.70 24.48
CA THR A 254 7.64 -14.73 25.61
C THR A 254 8.28 -13.35 25.76
N ILE A 255 7.92 -12.62 26.82
CA ILE A 255 8.36 -11.24 27.06
C ILE A 255 9.12 -11.17 28.38
N VAL A 256 10.45 -11.33 28.32
CA VAL A 256 11.25 -11.60 29.52
C VAL A 256 12.54 -10.80 29.62
N SER A 257 12.99 -10.50 30.84
CA SER A 257 14.30 -9.88 31.08
C SER A 257 14.53 -8.55 30.37
N ASN A 258 13.47 -7.77 30.12
CA ASN A 258 13.60 -6.41 29.58
C ASN A 258 13.91 -5.41 30.70
N GLY A 259 14.60 -4.32 30.38
CA GLY A 259 15.08 -3.32 31.33
C GLY A 259 13.98 -2.43 31.95
N GLY A 260 12.73 -2.57 31.52
CA GLY A 260 11.56 -1.89 32.04
C GLY A 260 10.43 -2.88 32.37
N TYR A 261 9.26 -2.68 31.78
CA TYR A 261 8.11 -3.57 31.93
C TYR A 261 8.11 -4.65 30.84
N GLY A 262 7.38 -5.73 31.03
CA GLY A 262 7.03 -6.60 29.90
C GLY A 262 6.18 -5.84 28.89
N ILE A 263 5.03 -5.33 29.34
CA ILE A 263 4.12 -4.46 28.58
C ILE A 263 3.94 -3.13 29.33
N ARG A 264 4.11 -2.00 28.63
CA ARG A 264 3.94 -0.66 29.18
C ARG A 264 2.90 0.13 28.40
N CYS A 265 1.84 0.58 29.06
CA CYS A 265 0.92 1.58 28.53
C CYS A 265 1.28 2.97 29.03
N SER A 266 1.32 3.97 28.15
CA SER A 266 1.60 5.36 28.54
C SER A 266 1.05 6.39 27.56
N ALA A 267 0.97 7.65 28.00
CA ALA A 267 0.69 8.82 27.16
C ALA A 267 1.92 9.76 27.19
N PRO A 268 2.94 9.54 26.33
CA PRO A 268 4.23 10.23 26.45
C PRO A 268 4.12 11.76 26.29
N SER A 269 3.21 12.23 25.45
CA SER A 269 2.94 13.67 25.25
C SER A 269 1.88 14.23 26.20
N GLY A 270 1.51 13.49 27.25
CA GLY A 270 0.42 13.84 28.15
C GLY A 270 -0.96 13.63 27.52
N GLY A 271 -1.99 14.14 28.20
CA GLY A 271 -3.38 13.83 27.90
C GLY A 271 -3.81 12.46 28.43
N SER A 272 -5.09 12.16 28.26
CA SER A 272 -5.70 10.92 28.70
C SER A 272 -6.67 10.43 27.64
N PRO A 273 -6.81 9.11 27.45
CA PRO A 273 -7.92 8.57 26.67
C PRO A 273 -9.26 9.05 27.22
N SER A 274 -10.24 9.25 26.34
CA SER A 274 -11.60 9.63 26.73
C SER A 274 -12.32 8.56 27.57
N SER A 275 -11.83 7.31 27.50
CA SER A 275 -12.38 6.17 28.21
C SER A 275 -11.35 5.58 29.16
N GLU A 276 -11.75 5.31 30.40
CA GLU A 276 -10.89 4.66 31.40
C GLU A 276 -10.49 3.23 31.01
N THR A 277 -11.27 2.58 30.16
CA THR A 277 -11.04 1.22 29.67
C THR A 277 -10.26 1.20 28.35
N TYR A 278 -9.76 2.34 27.86
CA TYR A 278 -9.09 2.45 26.55
C TYR A 278 -8.07 1.34 26.28
N TRP A 279 -7.13 1.14 27.20
CA TRP A 279 -6.10 0.11 27.08
C TRP A 279 -6.70 -1.30 27.19
N ASN A 280 -7.60 -1.51 28.14
CA ASN A 280 -8.30 -2.78 28.35
C ASN A 280 -9.11 -3.22 27.12
N ASP A 281 -9.69 -2.25 26.41
CA ASP A 281 -10.52 -2.51 25.24
C ASP A 281 -9.68 -2.56 23.95
N SER A 282 -8.41 -2.14 24.00
CA SER A 282 -7.51 -2.15 22.84
C SER A 282 -6.52 -3.31 22.84
N LEU A 283 -6.29 -3.93 24.00
CA LEU A 283 -5.28 -4.96 24.19
C LEU A 283 -5.93 -6.26 24.66
N ASP A 284 -5.85 -7.29 23.83
CA ASP A 284 -6.27 -8.65 24.18
C ASP A 284 -5.04 -9.54 24.40
N LEU A 285 -4.86 -10.04 25.63
CA LEU A 285 -3.69 -10.83 26.02
C LEU A 285 -4.13 -12.27 26.26
N VAL A 286 -3.55 -13.20 25.49
CA VAL A 286 -3.83 -14.63 25.56
C VAL A 286 -2.51 -15.41 25.67
N ASP A 287 -2.36 -16.19 26.75
CA ASP A 287 -1.27 -17.13 26.99
C ASP A 287 0.16 -16.58 26.85
N ASN A 288 0.38 -15.32 27.17
CA ASN A 288 1.72 -14.72 27.12
C ASN A 288 2.53 -15.04 28.37
N LYS A 289 3.81 -15.41 28.20
CA LYS A 289 4.78 -15.55 29.28
C LYS A 289 5.48 -14.21 29.52
N ILE A 290 5.11 -13.50 30.59
CA ILE A 290 5.64 -12.16 30.89
C ILE A 290 6.28 -12.12 32.28
N GLU A 291 7.58 -12.38 32.36
CA GLU A 291 8.28 -12.56 33.64
C GLU A 291 9.69 -11.95 33.64
N ASN A 292 10.27 -11.78 34.82
CA ASN A 292 11.67 -11.37 34.99
C ASN A 292 12.05 -10.03 34.32
N ASN A 293 11.07 -9.18 33.99
CA ASN A 293 11.31 -7.81 33.53
C ASN A 293 11.67 -6.93 34.74
N LYS A 294 12.56 -5.95 34.57
CA LYS A 294 13.14 -5.18 35.68
C LYS A 294 12.11 -4.56 36.63
N ASN A 295 10.99 -4.07 36.08
CA ASN A 295 9.92 -3.45 36.86
C ASN A 295 8.82 -4.46 37.23
N SER A 296 7.92 -4.75 36.29
CA SER A 296 6.85 -5.75 36.44
C SER A 296 6.43 -6.27 35.08
N ALA A 297 5.57 -7.29 35.06
CA ALA A 297 5.01 -7.83 33.82
C ALA A 297 4.27 -6.74 33.02
N ILE A 298 3.34 -6.03 33.66
CA ILE A 298 2.54 -4.97 33.06
C ILE A 298 2.49 -3.77 34.02
N ASN A 299 2.52 -2.54 33.49
CA ASN A 299 2.37 -1.35 34.34
C ASN A 299 0.89 -1.03 34.64
N ARG A 300 0.61 -0.41 35.80
CA ARG A 300 -0.76 -0.14 36.27
C ARG A 300 -1.58 0.75 35.33
N ALA A 301 -0.93 1.59 34.52
CA ALA A 301 -1.62 2.47 33.58
C ALA A 301 -2.42 1.71 32.52
N CYS A 302 -2.08 0.44 32.24
CA CYS A 302 -2.85 -0.38 31.30
C CYS A 302 -4.25 -0.73 31.82
N LYS A 303 -4.52 -0.69 33.14
CA LYS A 303 -5.83 -0.99 33.75
C LYS A 303 -6.54 -2.24 33.16
N LEU A 304 -5.78 -3.28 32.81
CA LEU A 304 -6.34 -4.52 32.24
C LEU A 304 -7.10 -5.27 33.33
N ILE A 305 -8.43 -5.33 33.22
CA ILE A 305 -9.33 -5.91 34.24
C ILE A 305 -9.07 -7.42 34.42
N ARG A 306 -8.44 -8.07 33.43
CA ARG A 306 -7.98 -9.47 33.46
C ARG A 306 -6.61 -9.69 34.13
N ALA A 307 -5.96 -8.65 34.66
CA ALA A 307 -4.58 -8.74 35.18
C ALA A 307 -4.40 -8.16 36.59
N VAL A 308 -5.43 -8.16 37.45
CA VAL A 308 -5.32 -7.59 38.80
C VAL A 308 -5.98 -8.46 39.86
N THR A 309 -5.36 -9.61 40.14
CA THR A 309 -5.21 -10.11 41.51
C THR A 309 -3.80 -10.72 41.64
N ASP A 310 -3.17 -10.61 42.81
CA ASP A 310 -1.88 -11.27 43.09
C ASP A 310 -1.97 -12.82 43.00
N GLU A 311 -3.19 -13.37 42.94
CA GLU A 311 -3.48 -14.77 42.60
C GLU A 311 -3.53 -15.05 41.08
N GLU A 312 -3.85 -14.09 40.23
CA GLU A 312 -3.83 -14.24 38.76
C GLU A 312 -2.49 -13.87 38.10
N VAL A 313 -1.64 -13.10 38.80
CA VAL A 313 -0.20 -13.06 38.50
C VAL A 313 0.42 -14.47 38.64
N LYS A 314 -0.14 -15.33 39.51
CA LYS A 314 0.21 -16.76 39.58
C LYS A 314 -0.45 -17.60 38.49
N LYS A 315 -1.58 -17.21 37.89
CA LYS A 315 -2.17 -17.91 36.71
C LYS A 315 -1.45 -17.61 35.40
N ASN A 316 -0.82 -16.43 35.26
CA ASN A 316 0.13 -16.16 34.17
C ASN A 316 1.54 -16.73 34.46
N GLN A 317 1.67 -17.70 35.36
CA GLN A 317 2.79 -18.63 35.43
C GLN A 317 2.33 -20.00 34.91
N ILE A 318 2.71 -20.31 33.68
CA ILE A 318 2.75 -21.66 33.09
C ILE A 318 1.39 -22.38 33.02
N ILE A 319 0.71 -22.27 31.88
CA ILE A 319 -0.13 -23.39 31.41
C ILE A 319 0.80 -24.31 30.62
N GLU A 320 1.20 -25.43 31.21
CA GLU A 320 1.39 -26.64 30.39
C GLU A 320 0.03 -26.90 29.75
N SER A 321 -0.05 -26.65 28.45
CA SER A 321 -1.27 -26.77 27.68
C SER A 321 -1.69 -28.24 27.60
N GLU A 322 -2.83 -28.57 28.20
CA GLU A 322 -3.75 -29.55 27.60
C GLU A 322 -4.68 -28.88 26.56
N ASN A 323 -4.42 -27.63 26.15
CA ASN A 323 -4.99 -27.11 24.91
C ASN A 323 -4.13 -27.54 23.74
N SER A 324 -4.79 -28.12 22.75
CA SER A 324 -4.13 -28.72 21.60
C SER A 324 -3.58 -27.62 20.68
N LYS A 325 -2.51 -27.91 19.94
CA LYS A 325 -2.03 -27.03 18.85
C LYS A 325 -3.13 -26.65 17.84
N ALA A 326 -4.27 -27.37 17.81
CA ALA A 326 -5.38 -27.11 16.91
C ALA A 326 -6.23 -25.91 17.35
N ASP A 327 -6.57 -25.79 18.65
CA ASP A 327 -7.33 -24.66 19.19
C ASP A 327 -6.54 -23.34 19.03
N ASP A 328 -5.23 -23.48 19.16
CA ASP A 328 -4.21 -22.46 18.97
C ASP A 328 -4.11 -21.93 17.52
N GLU A 329 -4.19 -22.82 16.54
CA GLU A 329 -4.23 -22.45 15.12
C GLU A 329 -5.58 -21.85 14.74
N GLU A 330 -6.66 -22.27 15.41
CA GLU A 330 -8.00 -21.74 15.19
C GLU A 330 -8.13 -20.28 15.65
N GLU A 331 -7.61 -19.94 16.82
CA GLU A 331 -7.68 -18.58 17.34
C GLU A 331 -6.85 -17.59 16.52
N GLU A 332 -5.66 -18.01 16.07
CA GLU A 332 -4.88 -17.26 15.09
C GLU A 332 -5.66 -17.12 13.78
N ARG A 333 -6.14 -18.23 13.21
CA ARG A 333 -6.90 -18.24 11.95
C ARG A 333 -8.12 -17.33 12.03
N LYS A 334 -8.84 -17.30 13.15
CA LYS A 334 -9.99 -16.43 13.35
C LYS A 334 -9.61 -14.96 13.31
N PHE A 335 -8.55 -14.55 14.01
CA PHE A 335 -8.06 -13.18 13.94
C PHE A 335 -7.63 -12.81 12.52
N LEU A 336 -6.92 -13.72 11.83
CA LEU A 336 -6.48 -13.50 10.45
C LEU A 336 -7.65 -13.37 9.47
N LEU A 337 -8.71 -14.18 9.66
CA LEU A 337 -9.94 -14.07 8.89
C LEU A 337 -10.63 -12.73 9.14
N GLU A 338 -10.76 -12.31 10.40
CA GLU A 338 -11.35 -11.00 10.75
C GLU A 338 -10.55 -9.83 10.14
N LEU A 339 -9.21 -9.92 10.15
CA LEU A 339 -8.34 -8.92 9.54
C LEU A 339 -8.52 -8.87 8.01
N GLU A 340 -8.58 -10.04 7.36
CA GLU A 340 -8.78 -10.17 5.92
C GLU A 340 -10.17 -9.69 5.49
N GLU A 341 -11.23 -10.00 6.24
CA GLU A 341 -12.59 -9.52 5.99
C GLU A 341 -12.68 -8.00 6.07
N LYS A 342 -12.04 -7.39 7.09
CA LYS A 342 -11.93 -5.92 7.19
C LYS A 342 -11.16 -5.33 6.01
N ARG A 343 -10.05 -5.95 5.61
CA ARG A 343 -9.23 -5.53 4.47
C ARG A 343 -10.03 -5.56 3.17
N ILE A 344 -10.74 -6.65 2.89
CA ILE A 344 -11.59 -6.79 1.70
C ILE A 344 -12.72 -5.74 1.72
N ALA A 345 -13.32 -5.49 2.88
CA ALA A 345 -14.35 -4.46 3.01
C ALA A 345 -13.80 -3.05 2.73
N GLU A 346 -12.61 -2.72 3.24
CA GLU A 346 -11.96 -1.42 3.01
C GLU A 346 -11.51 -1.26 1.54
N GLU A 347 -10.97 -2.31 0.91
CA GLU A 347 -10.63 -2.30 -0.51
C GLU A 347 -11.86 -2.05 -1.39
N LYS A 348 -12.97 -2.73 -1.09
CA LYS A 348 -14.24 -2.52 -1.79
C LYS A 348 -14.73 -1.07 -1.64
N GLU A 349 -14.65 -0.52 -0.44
CA GLU A 349 -15.06 0.87 -0.16
C GLU A 349 -14.17 1.89 -0.89
N ASN A 350 -12.86 1.65 -0.94
CA ASN A 350 -11.92 2.49 -1.69
C ASN A 350 -12.14 2.40 -3.21
N GLU A 351 -12.51 1.23 -3.73
CA GLU A 351 -12.89 1.07 -5.13
C GLU A 351 -14.18 1.86 -5.45
N LEU A 352 -15.18 1.81 -4.57
CA LEU A 352 -16.40 2.62 -4.70
C LEU A 352 -16.06 4.10 -4.69
N ARG A 353 -15.23 4.58 -3.75
CA ARG A 353 -14.76 5.96 -3.69
C ARG A 353 -14.06 6.41 -4.97
N ALA A 354 -13.20 5.56 -5.55
CA ALA A 354 -12.51 5.86 -6.80
C ALA A 354 -13.50 6.01 -7.96
N LYS A 355 -14.47 5.10 -8.09
CA LYS A 355 -15.50 5.16 -9.15
C LYS A 355 -16.42 6.37 -9.00
N ILE A 356 -16.80 6.72 -7.78
CA ILE A 356 -17.59 7.92 -7.49
C ILE A 356 -16.81 9.16 -7.91
N LYS A 357 -15.54 9.26 -7.49
CA LYS A 357 -14.68 10.39 -7.84
C LYS A 357 -14.48 10.51 -9.36
N GLU A 358 -14.22 9.41 -10.05
CA GLU A 358 -14.10 9.38 -11.51
C GLU A 358 -15.39 9.88 -12.18
N SER A 359 -16.56 9.48 -11.64
CA SER A 359 -17.86 9.94 -12.14
C SER A 359 -18.05 11.44 -11.91
N GLN A 360 -17.66 11.96 -10.75
CA GLN A 360 -17.70 13.41 -10.45
C GLN A 360 -16.77 14.21 -11.36
N ASP A 361 -15.52 13.77 -11.54
CA ASP A 361 -14.53 14.43 -12.40
C ASP A 361 -15.02 14.48 -13.86
N ASN A 362 -15.60 13.38 -14.35
CA ASN A 362 -16.19 13.32 -15.70
C ASN A 362 -17.43 14.23 -15.82
N ILE A 363 -18.31 14.26 -14.81
CA ILE A 363 -19.47 15.15 -14.79
C ILE A 363 -19.02 16.61 -14.94
N GLU A 364 -18.01 17.03 -14.17
CA GLU A 364 -17.47 18.39 -14.26
C GLU A 364 -16.88 18.71 -15.63
N GLU A 365 -16.14 17.77 -16.25
CA GLU A 365 -15.59 17.95 -17.60
C GLU A 365 -16.71 18.19 -18.63
N PHE A 366 -17.75 17.35 -18.64
CA PHE A 366 -18.88 17.52 -19.57
C PHE A 366 -19.66 18.80 -19.30
N ARG A 367 -19.80 19.22 -18.03
CA ARG A 367 -20.46 20.49 -17.68
C ARG A 367 -19.76 21.69 -18.31
N VAL A 368 -18.43 21.71 -18.29
CA VAL A 368 -17.66 22.77 -18.94
C VAL A 368 -17.96 22.79 -20.45
N SER A 369 -18.03 21.63 -21.12
CA SER A 369 -18.41 21.53 -22.53
C SER A 369 -19.81 22.11 -22.81
N ILE A 370 -20.79 21.74 -21.99
CA ILE A 370 -22.18 22.22 -22.08
C ILE A 370 -22.24 23.75 -21.90
N LEU A 371 -21.51 24.31 -20.93
CA LEU A 371 -21.47 25.75 -20.69
C LEU A 371 -20.86 26.51 -21.87
N VAL A 372 -19.78 26.00 -22.45
CA VAL A 372 -19.17 26.57 -23.67
C VAL A 372 -20.16 26.54 -24.83
N SER A 373 -20.82 25.41 -25.06
CA SER A 373 -21.82 25.25 -26.11
C SER A 373 -23.01 26.20 -25.92
N ARG A 374 -23.49 26.34 -24.68
CA ARG A 374 -24.55 27.28 -24.29
C ARG A 374 -24.16 28.73 -24.56
N GLY A 375 -22.95 29.14 -24.15
CA GLY A 375 -22.43 30.49 -24.41
C GLY A 375 -22.28 30.79 -25.90
N MET A 376 -21.82 29.81 -26.69
CA MET A 376 -21.78 29.96 -28.15
C MET A 376 -23.16 30.17 -28.77
N ILE A 377 -24.19 29.49 -28.27
CA ILE A 377 -25.58 29.65 -28.74
C ILE A 377 -26.12 31.04 -28.36
N GLN A 378 -25.92 31.46 -27.12
CA GLN A 378 -26.38 32.77 -26.64
C GLN A 378 -25.74 33.96 -27.38
N ASN A 379 -24.51 33.78 -27.89
CA ASN A 379 -23.78 34.80 -28.64
C ASN A 379 -24.09 34.82 -30.16
N LEU A 380 -25.00 33.97 -30.65
CA LEU A 380 -25.41 34.01 -32.06
C LEU A 380 -26.25 35.27 -32.35
N ASN A 381 -25.91 36.00 -33.42
CA ASN A 381 -26.70 37.16 -33.85
C ASN A 381 -28.06 36.75 -34.44
N ARG A 382 -29.04 37.67 -34.39
CA ARG A 382 -30.42 37.42 -34.85
C ARG A 382 -30.51 36.85 -36.27
N THR A 383 -29.65 37.30 -37.18
CA THR A 383 -29.62 36.87 -38.58
C THR A 383 -29.14 35.42 -38.73
N ARG A 384 -28.11 35.00 -37.97
CA ARG A 384 -27.62 33.61 -37.97
C ARG A 384 -28.59 32.64 -37.32
N VAL A 385 -29.22 33.04 -36.20
CA VAL A 385 -30.26 32.22 -35.56
C VAL A 385 -31.44 32.03 -36.51
N PHE A 386 -31.88 33.10 -37.17
CA PHE A 386 -32.94 33.05 -38.17
C PHE A 386 -32.57 32.19 -39.38
N LEU A 387 -31.33 32.24 -39.88
CA LEU A 387 -30.92 31.43 -41.03
C LEU A 387 -30.70 29.97 -40.62
N LEU A 388 -29.70 29.70 -39.78
CA LEU A 388 -29.11 28.36 -39.57
C LEU A 388 -29.70 27.57 -38.40
N GLY A 389 -30.33 28.24 -37.43
CA GLY A 389 -30.79 27.61 -36.18
C GLY A 389 -29.63 27.14 -35.27
N SER A 390 -29.98 26.54 -34.12
CA SER A 390 -29.05 26.02 -33.11
C SER A 390 -29.13 24.48 -32.95
N ASP A 391 -29.96 23.80 -33.73
CA ASP A 391 -30.34 22.38 -33.58
C ASP A 391 -29.17 21.40 -33.53
N SER A 392 -28.10 21.62 -34.31
CA SER A 392 -26.93 20.74 -34.29
C SER A 392 -26.18 20.79 -32.96
N LYS A 393 -25.97 22.01 -32.42
CA LYS A 393 -25.30 22.20 -31.13
C LYS A 393 -26.16 21.71 -29.98
N ILE A 394 -27.47 21.96 -30.03
CA ILE A 394 -28.40 21.46 -29.03
C ILE A 394 -28.42 19.92 -29.02
N ARG A 395 -28.44 19.26 -30.19
CA ARG A 395 -28.33 17.78 -30.25
C ARG A 395 -27.02 17.26 -29.66
N GLY A 396 -25.91 17.98 -29.85
CA GLY A 396 -24.64 17.67 -29.18
C GLY A 396 -24.75 17.75 -27.66
N MET A 397 -25.32 18.84 -27.15
CA MET A 397 -25.57 19.05 -25.72
C MET A 397 -26.54 18.02 -25.13
N GLU A 398 -27.57 17.59 -25.87
CA GLU A 398 -28.48 16.53 -25.43
C GLU A 398 -27.77 15.18 -25.26
N LYS A 399 -26.82 14.87 -26.16
CA LYS A 399 -26.00 13.66 -26.05
C LYS A 399 -25.07 13.73 -24.83
N GLU A 400 -24.42 14.88 -24.62
CA GLU A 400 -23.60 15.11 -23.42
C GLU A 400 -24.43 15.02 -22.14
N ALA A 401 -25.60 15.66 -22.10
CA ALA A 401 -26.53 15.59 -20.96
C ALA A 401 -26.99 14.16 -20.67
N ALA A 402 -27.26 13.35 -21.70
CA ALA A 402 -27.60 11.94 -21.52
C ALA A 402 -26.43 11.13 -20.91
N ASN A 403 -25.20 11.39 -21.33
CA ASN A 403 -24.01 10.78 -20.72
C ASN A 403 -23.88 11.16 -19.24
N ILE A 404 -24.04 12.45 -18.91
CA ILE A 404 -23.99 12.93 -17.51
C ILE A 404 -25.06 12.22 -16.67
N ARG A 405 -26.30 12.05 -17.16
CA ARG A 405 -27.35 11.30 -16.43
C ARG A 405 -26.91 9.88 -16.10
N GLY A 406 -26.32 9.17 -17.05
CA GLY A 406 -25.81 7.81 -16.82
C GLY A 406 -24.70 7.78 -15.77
N MET A 407 -23.83 8.79 -15.74
CA MET A 407 -22.80 8.95 -14.71
C MET A 407 -23.38 9.24 -13.33
N ILE A 408 -24.39 10.12 -13.25
CA ILE A 408 -25.11 10.41 -11.99
C ILE A 408 -25.76 9.15 -11.44
N GLU A 409 -26.44 8.37 -12.28
CA GLU A 409 -27.06 7.11 -11.87
C GLU A 409 -26.04 6.10 -11.36
N SER A 410 -24.93 5.93 -12.08
CA SER A 410 -23.84 5.03 -11.69
C SER A 410 -23.21 5.46 -10.37
N ALA A 411 -22.89 6.75 -10.22
CA ALA A 411 -22.36 7.30 -8.98
C ALA A 411 -23.32 7.14 -7.80
N GLY A 412 -24.63 7.31 -8.02
CA GLY A 412 -25.65 7.07 -7.00
C GLY A 412 -25.73 5.62 -6.56
N GLN A 413 -25.60 4.67 -7.49
CA GLN A 413 -25.52 3.24 -7.17
C GLN A 413 -24.29 2.92 -6.32
N TYR A 414 -23.12 3.47 -6.68
CA TYR A 414 -21.90 3.28 -5.88
C TYR A 414 -22.01 3.92 -4.49
N ALA A 415 -22.57 5.13 -4.38
CA ALA A 415 -22.76 5.82 -3.12
C ALA A 415 -23.69 5.05 -2.16
N ALA A 416 -24.73 4.40 -2.69
CA ALA A 416 -25.64 3.58 -1.90
C ALA A 416 -24.99 2.36 -1.25
N GLU A 417 -23.84 1.89 -1.77
CA GLU A 417 -23.06 0.80 -1.19
C GLU A 417 -22.08 1.25 -0.08
N LEU A 418 -21.87 2.57 0.11
CA LEU A 418 -21.04 3.10 1.20
C LEU A 418 -21.74 2.91 2.55
N LYS A 419 -20.97 2.49 3.56
CA LYS A 419 -21.48 2.25 4.91
C LYS A 419 -21.61 3.53 5.75
N ASP A 420 -20.71 4.49 5.54
CA ASP A 420 -20.65 5.72 6.31
C ASP A 420 -21.65 6.76 5.76
N GLU A 421 -22.64 7.11 6.56
CA GLU A 421 -23.64 8.11 6.18
C GLU A 421 -23.05 9.52 6.09
N GLU A 422 -22.01 9.84 6.88
CA GLU A 422 -21.36 11.16 6.81
C GLU A 422 -20.63 11.35 5.49
N GLU A 423 -20.19 10.27 4.85
CA GLU A 423 -19.58 10.29 3.52
C GLU A 423 -20.63 10.22 2.40
N ARG A 424 -21.66 9.38 2.57
CA ARG A 424 -22.72 9.19 1.57
C ARG A 424 -23.55 10.47 1.36
N ASN A 425 -23.92 11.17 2.43
CA ASN A 425 -24.84 12.31 2.37
C ASN A 425 -24.34 13.48 1.49
N PRO A 426 -23.07 13.92 1.57
CA PRO A 426 -22.53 14.92 0.65
C PRO A 426 -22.57 14.49 -0.82
N ILE A 427 -22.29 13.21 -1.11
CA ILE A 427 -22.29 12.67 -2.48
C ILE A 427 -23.71 12.69 -3.04
N GLU A 428 -24.69 12.19 -2.30
CA GLU A 428 -26.10 12.22 -2.69
C GLU A 428 -26.59 13.67 -2.93
N THR A 429 -26.18 14.60 -2.06
CA THR A 429 -26.49 16.02 -2.21
C THR A 429 -25.95 16.57 -3.54
N TYR A 430 -24.66 16.34 -3.82
CA TYR A 430 -24.03 16.75 -5.08
C TYR A 430 -24.78 16.18 -6.29
N LEU A 431 -25.06 14.87 -6.30
CA LEU A 431 -25.73 14.20 -7.42
C LEU A 431 -27.14 14.75 -7.67
N ASN A 432 -27.87 15.08 -6.61
CA ASN A 432 -29.19 15.71 -6.72
C ASN A 432 -29.13 17.13 -7.30
N GLU A 433 -28.12 17.92 -6.92
CA GLU A 433 -27.87 19.23 -7.51
C GLU A 433 -27.58 19.11 -9.01
N GLN A 434 -26.72 18.17 -9.42
CA GLN A 434 -26.42 17.92 -10.84
C GLN A 434 -27.69 17.57 -11.63
N LYS A 435 -28.57 16.75 -11.03
CA LYS A 435 -29.82 16.34 -11.64
C LYS A 435 -30.76 17.53 -11.85
N SER A 436 -30.88 18.42 -10.86
CA SER A 436 -31.68 19.65 -10.97
C SER A 436 -31.16 20.59 -12.07
N GLU A 437 -29.85 20.69 -12.24
CA GLU A 437 -29.27 21.53 -13.30
C GLU A 437 -29.48 20.96 -14.70
N LEU A 438 -29.47 19.63 -14.86
CA LEU A 438 -29.83 18.99 -16.12
C LEU A 438 -31.30 19.24 -16.49
N GLU A 439 -32.21 19.23 -15.51
CA GLU A 439 -33.62 19.59 -15.75
C GLU A 439 -33.78 21.06 -16.20
N ALA A 440 -33.02 21.97 -15.59
CA ALA A 440 -32.98 23.37 -16.02
C ALA A 440 -32.38 23.52 -17.43
N LEU A 441 -31.35 22.71 -17.76
CA LEU A 441 -30.75 22.68 -19.08
C LEU A 441 -31.74 22.16 -20.13
N ASP A 442 -32.48 21.08 -19.85
CA ASP A 442 -33.51 20.54 -20.75
C ASP A 442 -34.57 21.61 -21.06
N THR A 443 -35.03 22.30 -20.03
CA THR A 443 -36.01 23.39 -20.16
C THR A 443 -35.46 24.51 -21.07
N TRP A 444 -34.19 24.88 -20.88
CA TRP A 444 -33.52 25.87 -21.72
C TRP A 444 -33.35 25.40 -23.17
N MET A 445 -32.90 24.16 -23.39
CA MET A 445 -32.71 23.57 -24.71
C MET A 445 -34.04 23.48 -25.47
N ALA A 446 -35.12 23.09 -24.80
CA ALA A 446 -36.46 23.04 -25.39
C ALA A 446 -36.95 24.43 -25.83
N ALA A 447 -36.74 25.46 -25.00
CA ALA A 447 -37.06 26.84 -25.35
C ALA A 447 -36.25 27.33 -26.55
N GLU A 448 -34.97 26.96 -26.65
CA GLU A 448 -34.10 27.35 -27.75
C GLU A 448 -34.46 26.66 -29.06
N LYS A 449 -34.84 25.37 -29.04
CA LYS A 449 -35.34 24.62 -30.20
C LYS A 449 -36.63 25.18 -30.79
N ASN A 450 -37.45 25.82 -29.96
CA ASN A 450 -38.72 26.42 -30.38
C ASN A 450 -38.54 27.77 -31.12
N LYS A 451 -37.31 28.29 -31.24
CA LYS A 451 -37.04 29.48 -32.04
C LYS A 451 -37.05 29.15 -33.54
N PHE A 452 -37.74 29.97 -34.33
CA PHE A 452 -37.87 29.78 -35.77
C PHE A 452 -36.50 29.91 -36.50
N SER A 453 -36.19 28.97 -37.40
CA SER A 453 -35.10 29.09 -38.38
C SER A 453 -35.56 28.74 -39.80
N LEU A 454 -35.06 29.49 -40.78
CA LEU A 454 -35.39 29.38 -42.19
C LEU A 454 -34.88 28.06 -42.78
N PHE A 455 -33.63 27.66 -42.48
CA PHE A 455 -33.08 26.37 -42.93
C PHE A 455 -33.78 25.19 -42.25
N GLY A 456 -34.11 25.29 -40.96
CA GLY A 456 -34.86 24.24 -40.26
C GLY A 456 -36.29 24.06 -40.82
N TRP A 457 -36.95 25.18 -41.15
CA TRP A 457 -38.25 25.16 -41.82
C TRP A 457 -38.17 24.59 -43.25
N LEU A 458 -37.18 25.00 -44.04
CA LEU A 458 -36.90 24.43 -45.37
C LEU A 458 -36.64 22.92 -45.29
N PHE A 459 -35.78 22.46 -44.39
CA PHE A 459 -35.46 21.03 -44.24
C PHE A 459 -36.70 20.17 -43.90
N ARG A 460 -37.60 20.68 -43.04
CA ARG A 460 -38.86 19.99 -42.68
C ARG A 460 -39.86 19.93 -43.83
N ILE A 461 -39.80 20.84 -44.79
CA ILE A 461 -40.64 20.83 -46.00
C ILE A 461 -40.12 19.79 -47.01
N PHE A 462 -38.81 19.60 -47.11
CA PHE A 462 -38.17 18.69 -48.08
C PHE A 462 -37.89 17.27 -47.55
N GLN A 463 -38.25 16.95 -46.30
CA GLN A 463 -38.15 15.60 -45.70
C GLN A 463 -39.49 14.83 -45.66
N LYS A 464 -40.55 15.34 -46.31
CA LYS A 464 -41.81 14.61 -46.51
C LYS A 464 -41.82 13.77 -47.77
#